data_AF-A0A5N4CVW1-F1
#
_entry.id   AF-A0A5N4CVW1-F1
#
_cell.length_a   1.000
_cell.length_b   1.000
_cell.length_c   1.000
_cell.angle_alpha   90.00
_cell.angle_beta   90.00
_cell.angle_gamma   90.00
#
_symmetry.space_group_name_H-M   'P 1'
#
loop_
_entity.id
_entity.type
_entity.pdbx_description
1 polymer ?
#
loop_
_entity_poly.entity_id
_entity_poly.type
_entity_poly.pdbx_seq_one_letter_code
_entity_poly.pdbx_strand_id
1 'polypeptide(L)'
;MDVSATTLQEIFQTENTIMLLERSIMAKECPLKVAQTRLECRTRRPNVELCRDIPQFKLVNEVFTIDDTLQTLKLRLRETRDTLHLLVMTKCRLEHELAIKANTLCIDKEKCMSMRKTFPSTPCMGICP
;
A
#
# COMPACT_ATOMS: atom_id res chain seq x y z
N MET A 1 9.24 11.63 17.74
CA MET A 1 9.02 10.17 17.75
C MET A 1 7.90 9.78 16.78
N ASP A 2 7.36 10.72 16.01
CA ASP A 2 6.08 10.59 15.32
C ASP A 2 6.15 9.91 13.95
N VAL A 3 7.27 10.01 13.24
CA VAL A 3 7.41 9.48 11.86
C VAL A 3 7.25 7.96 11.78
N SER A 4 7.72 7.21 12.79
CA SER A 4 7.54 5.75 12.81
C SER A 4 6.09 5.34 13.11
N ALA A 5 5.40 6.09 13.97
CA ALA A 5 4.00 5.86 14.28
C ALA A 5 3.10 6.16 13.08
N THR A 6 3.39 7.23 12.33
CA THR A 6 2.64 7.58 11.11
C THR A 6 2.80 6.52 10.03
N THR A 7 4.01 6.02 9.77
CA THR A 7 4.24 4.97 8.77
C THR A 7 3.55 3.65 9.13
N LEU A 8 3.53 3.28 10.42
CA LEU A 8 2.80 2.09 10.88
C LEU A 8 1.28 2.23 10.69
N GLN A 9 0.74 3.42 10.97
CA GLN A 9 -0.67 3.71 10.74
C GLN A 9 -1.03 3.63 9.25
N GLU A 10 -0.19 4.20 8.37
CA GLU A 10 -0.38 4.13 6.91
C GLU A 10 -0.34 2.69 6.40
N ILE A 11 0.58 1.85 6.90
CA ILE A 11 0.64 0.42 6.58
C ILE A 11 -0.69 -0.26 6.95
N PHE A 12 -1.16 -0.07 8.18
CA PHE A 12 -2.41 -0.67 8.65
C PHE A 12 -3.63 -0.22 7.82
N GLN A 13 -3.71 1.08 7.49
CA GLN A 13 -4.78 1.60 6.63
C GLN A 13 -4.72 0.99 5.22
N THR A 14 -3.51 0.81 4.69
CA THR A 14 -3.28 0.20 3.36
C THR A 14 -3.69 -1.28 3.34
N GLU A 15 -3.36 -2.04 4.39
CA GLU A 15 -3.77 -3.44 4.55
C GLU A 15 -5.30 -3.59 4.64
N ASN A 16 -5.96 -2.72 5.40
CA ASN A 16 -7.42 -2.68 5.43
C ASN A 16 -8.02 -2.36 4.06
N THR A 17 -7.41 -1.43 3.33
CA THR A 17 -7.85 -1.09 1.98
C THR A 17 -7.74 -2.28 1.03
N ILE A 18 -6.66 -3.07 1.10
CA ILE A 18 -6.49 -4.32 0.35
C ILE A 18 -7.64 -5.28 0.66
N MET A 19 -7.94 -5.52 1.94
CA MET A 19 -9.02 -6.41 2.36
C MET A 19 -10.39 -5.95 1.81
N LEU A 20 -10.67 -4.64 1.84
CA LEU A 20 -11.90 -4.07 1.28
C LEU A 20 -11.98 -4.22 -0.24
N LEU A 21 -10.87 -4.04 -0.95
CA LEU A 21 -10.80 -4.22 -2.40
C LEU A 21 -11.03 -5.68 -2.79
N GLU A 22 -10.40 -6.63 -2.10
CA GLU A 22 -10.60 -8.07 -2.32
C GLU A 22 -12.04 -8.48 -2.08
N ARG A 23 -12.65 -8.00 -0.99
CA ARG A 23 -14.07 -8.25 -0.70
C ARG A 23 -14.99 -7.65 -1.78
N SER A 24 -14.66 -6.46 -2.28
CA SER A 24 -15.42 -5.80 -3.34
C SER A 24 -15.34 -6.55 -4.67
N ILE A 25 -14.16 -7.07 -5.01
CA ILE A 25 -13.96 -7.94 -6.18
C ILE A 25 -14.83 -9.19 -6.05
N MET A 26 -14.72 -9.91 -4.94
CA MET A 26 -15.51 -11.12 -4.67
C MET A 26 -17.02 -10.85 -4.76
N ALA A 27 -17.49 -9.72 -4.22
CA ALA A 27 -18.90 -9.34 -4.26
C ALA A 27 -19.41 -9.06 -5.68
N LYS A 28 -18.55 -8.67 -6.63
CA LYS A 28 -18.91 -8.36 -8.02
C LYS A 28 -18.79 -9.56 -8.97
N GLU A 29 -18.03 -10.60 -8.62
CA GLU A 29 -17.88 -11.79 -9.47
C GLU A 29 -19.19 -12.58 -9.64
N CYS A 30 -19.95 -12.77 -8.56
CA CYS A 30 -21.24 -13.47 -8.60
C CYS A 30 -22.26 -12.78 -9.52
N PRO A 31 -22.57 -11.48 -9.36
CA PRO A 31 -23.51 -10.80 -10.25
C PRO A 31 -23.02 -10.73 -11.70
N LEU A 32 -21.69 -10.64 -11.95
CA LEU A 32 -21.15 -10.74 -13.31
C LEU A 32 -21.51 -12.07 -13.97
N LYS A 33 -21.25 -13.19 -13.28
CA LYS A 33 -21.58 -14.53 -13.78
C LYS A 33 -23.06 -14.66 -14.10
N VAL A 34 -23.93 -14.17 -13.21
CA VAL A 34 -25.38 -14.18 -13.43
C VAL A 34 -25.77 -13.38 -14.68
N ALA A 35 -25.23 -12.17 -14.84
CA ALA A 35 -25.50 -11.34 -16.01
C ALA A 35 -24.99 -12.00 -17.31
N GLN A 36 -23.79 -12.58 -17.29
CA GLN A 36 -23.20 -13.32 -18.41
C GLN A 36 -24.05 -14.54 -18.81
N THR A 37 -24.45 -15.37 -17.85
CA THR A 37 -25.32 -16.53 -18.12
C THR A 37 -26.66 -16.10 -18.69
N ARG A 38 -27.29 -15.05 -18.15
CA ARG A 38 -28.53 -14.50 -18.71
C ARG A 38 -28.35 -14.02 -20.15
N LEU A 39 -27.21 -13.40 -20.46
CA LEU A 39 -26.90 -12.88 -21.78
C LEU A 39 -26.70 -14.04 -22.77
N GLU A 40 -25.96 -15.06 -22.36
CA GLU A 40 -25.76 -16.29 -23.12
C GLU A 40 -27.09 -17.02 -23.41
N CYS A 41 -27.97 -17.14 -22.42
CA CYS A 41 -29.29 -17.74 -22.62
C CYS A 41 -30.11 -16.96 -23.66
N ARG A 42 -29.98 -15.63 -23.73
CA ARG A 42 -30.67 -14.82 -24.74
C ARG A 42 -30.04 -14.94 -26.13
N THR A 43 -28.72 -14.98 -26.23
CA THR A 43 -28.01 -15.08 -27.52
C THR A 43 -28.18 -16.44 -28.19
N ARG A 44 -28.51 -17.49 -27.42
CA ARG A 44 -28.77 -18.86 -27.91
C ARG A 44 -30.22 -19.13 -28.31
N ARG A 45 -31.13 -18.14 -28.22
CA ARG A 45 -32.54 -18.36 -28.60
C ARG A 45 -32.69 -18.56 -30.12
N PRO A 46 -33.50 -19.54 -30.57
CA PRO A 46 -33.63 -19.84 -31.99
C PRO A 46 -34.44 -18.78 -32.75
N ASN A 47 -33.96 -18.44 -33.95
CA ASN A 47 -34.66 -17.76 -35.05
C ASN A 47 -35.46 -16.50 -34.67
N VAL A 48 -36.75 -16.66 -34.35
CA VAL A 48 -37.73 -15.56 -34.19
C VAL A 48 -37.71 -14.95 -32.78
N GLU A 49 -37.11 -15.63 -31.79
CA GLU A 49 -37.03 -15.14 -30.41
C GLU A 49 -35.78 -14.31 -30.09
N LEU A 50 -34.88 -14.11 -31.07
CA LEU A 50 -33.73 -13.23 -30.91
C LEU A 50 -34.17 -11.76 -31.01
N CYS A 51 -34.84 -11.30 -29.97
CA CYS A 51 -35.23 -9.91 -29.85
C CYS A 51 -33.97 -9.10 -29.47
N ARG A 52 -33.42 -8.33 -30.42
CA ARG A 52 -32.49 -7.23 -30.12
C ARG A 52 -33.26 -6.10 -29.42
N ASP A 53 -33.75 -6.42 -28.23
CA ASP A 53 -34.69 -5.61 -27.46
C ASP A 53 -33.98 -4.83 -26.35
N ILE A 54 -34.74 -3.97 -25.68
CA ILE A 54 -34.23 -3.14 -24.59
C ILE A 54 -33.58 -4.00 -23.48
N PRO A 55 -34.17 -5.12 -23.01
CA PRO A 55 -33.51 -6.02 -22.08
C PRO A 55 -32.16 -6.56 -22.55
N GLN A 56 -32.03 -6.96 -23.83
CA GLN A 56 -30.76 -7.42 -24.40
C GLN A 56 -29.69 -6.33 -24.30
N PHE A 57 -29.99 -5.10 -24.72
CA PHE A 57 -29.03 -3.98 -24.65
C PHE A 57 -28.65 -3.62 -23.21
N LYS A 58 -29.63 -3.60 -22.29
CA LYS A 58 -29.36 -3.35 -20.86
C LYS A 58 -28.44 -4.40 -20.26
N LEU A 59 -28.63 -5.67 -20.62
CA LEU A 59 -27.84 -6.77 -20.11
C LEU A 59 -26.40 -6.75 -20.65
N VAL A 60 -26.21 -6.41 -21.93
CA VAL A 60 -24.87 -6.17 -22.49
C VAL A 60 -24.17 -5.04 -21.74
N ASN A 61 -24.87 -3.92 -21.51
CA ASN A 61 -24.31 -2.80 -20.76
C ASN A 61 -24.00 -3.16 -19.30
N GLU A 62 -24.85 -3.95 -18.64
CA GLU A 62 -24.62 -4.44 -17.28
C GLU A 62 -23.36 -5.31 -17.20
N VAL A 63 -23.21 -6.28 -18.10
CA VAL A 63 -22.00 -7.13 -18.17
C VAL A 63 -20.76 -6.26 -18.37
N PHE A 64 -20.79 -5.34 -19.34
CA PHE A 64 -19.68 -4.43 -19.59
C PHE A 64 -19.34 -3.58 -18.36
N THR A 65 -20.34 -2.96 -17.74
CA THR A 65 -20.15 -2.07 -16.58
C THR A 65 -19.57 -2.83 -15.37
N ILE A 66 -20.06 -4.03 -15.10
CA ILE A 66 -19.56 -4.84 -13.97
C ILE A 66 -18.14 -5.32 -14.26
N ASP A 67 -17.83 -5.73 -15.50
CA ASP A 67 -16.49 -6.16 -15.89
C ASP A 67 -15.48 -5.01 -15.80
N ASP A 68 -15.82 -3.82 -16.34
CA ASP A 68 -14.97 -2.61 -16.25
C ASP A 68 -14.70 -2.21 -14.78
N THR A 69 -15.74 -2.29 -13.94
CA THR A 69 -15.60 -2.07 -12.49
C THR A 69 -14.64 -3.09 -11.87
N LEU A 70 -14.73 -4.37 -12.25
CA LEU A 70 -13.82 -5.42 -11.76
C LEU A 70 -12.38 -5.19 -12.22
N GLN A 71 -12.15 -4.78 -13.47
CA GLN A 71 -10.81 -4.45 -13.95
C GLN A 71 -10.22 -3.28 -13.16
N THR A 72 -11.02 -2.23 -12.94
CA THR A 72 -10.63 -1.08 -12.13
C THR A 72 -10.28 -1.48 -10.70
N LEU A 73 -11.11 -2.31 -10.04
CA LEU A 73 -10.84 -2.79 -8.69
C LEU A 73 -9.55 -3.64 -8.63
N LYS A 74 -9.31 -4.50 -9.63
CA LYS A 74 -8.09 -5.31 -9.71
C LYS A 74 -6.83 -4.47 -9.93
N LEU A 75 -6.92 -3.44 -10.77
CA LEU A 75 -5.84 -2.47 -10.97
C LEU A 75 -5.52 -1.77 -9.65
N ARG A 76 -6.54 -1.22 -8.98
CA ARG A 76 -6.38 -0.55 -7.66
C ARG A 76 -5.80 -1.48 -6.61
N LEU A 77 -6.21 -2.75 -6.59
CA LEU A 77 -5.64 -3.74 -5.68
C LEU A 77 -4.14 -3.94 -5.92
N ARG A 78 -3.70 -4.01 -7.18
CA ARG A 78 -2.28 -4.10 -7.53
C ARG A 78 -1.52 -2.87 -7.05
N GLU A 79 -1.99 -1.67 -7.42
CA GLU A 79 -1.36 -0.40 -7.01
C GLU A 79 -1.25 -0.26 -5.48
N THR A 80 -2.29 -0.69 -4.76
CA THR A 80 -2.32 -0.63 -3.29
C THR A 80 -1.31 -1.61 -2.67
N ARG A 81 -1.16 -2.82 -3.25
CA ARG A 81 -0.15 -3.80 -2.82
C ARG A 81 1.28 -3.30 -3.08
N ASP A 82 1.50 -2.65 -4.23
CA ASP A 82 2.80 -2.04 -4.55
C ASP A 82 3.14 -0.91 -3.55
N THR A 83 2.13 -0.11 -3.19
CA THR A 83 2.25 0.94 -2.18
C THR A 83 2.59 0.37 -0.80
N LEU A 84 1.90 -0.71 -0.37
CA LEU A 84 2.20 -1.41 0.88
C LEU A 84 3.65 -1.90 0.92
N HIS A 85 4.11 -2.52 -0.17
CA HIS A 85 5.48 -3.01 -0.28
C HIS A 85 6.51 -1.88 -0.13
N LEU A 86 6.27 -0.73 -0.78
CA LEU A 86 7.13 0.45 -0.66
C LEU A 86 7.15 1.02 0.76
N LEU A 87 6.00 1.08 1.44
CA LEU A 87 5.90 1.54 2.82
C LEU A 87 6.70 0.65 3.77
N VAL A 88 6.58 -0.68 3.62
CA VAL A 88 7.32 -1.66 4.43
C VAL A 88 8.83 -1.53 4.20
N MET A 89 9.27 -1.42 2.94
CA MET A 89 10.69 -1.19 2.62
C MET A 89 11.22 0.12 3.23
N THR A 90 10.44 1.18 3.13
CA THR A 90 10.80 2.49 3.69
C THR A 90 10.90 2.43 5.22
N LYS A 91 9.95 1.77 5.89
CA LYS A 91 9.99 1.52 7.33
C LYS A 91 11.28 0.81 7.74
N CYS A 92 11.60 -0.32 7.10
CA CYS A 92 12.81 -1.08 7.42
C CYS A 92 14.09 -0.24 7.25
N ARG A 93 14.16 0.56 6.19
CA ARG A 93 15.29 1.48 5.95
C ARG A 93 15.41 2.52 7.06
N LEU A 94 14.31 3.15 7.46
CA LEU A 94 14.31 4.15 8.53
C LEU A 94 14.71 3.54 9.88
N GLU A 95 14.24 2.34 10.19
CA GLU A 95 14.62 1.61 11.41
C GLU A 95 16.12 1.31 11.44
N HIS A 96 16.69 0.89 10.31
CA HIS A 96 18.13 0.67 10.19
C HIS A 96 18.94 1.96 10.35
N GLU A 97 18.53 3.06 9.72
CA GLU A 97 19.18 4.36 9.87
C GLU A 97 19.12 4.88 11.32
N LEU A 98 17.99 4.68 12.01
CA LEU A 98 17.84 5.02 13.42
C LEU A 98 18.77 4.21 14.31
N ALA A 99 18.91 2.90 14.05
CA ALA A 99 19.83 2.05 14.80
C ALA A 99 21.29 2.49 14.64
N ILE A 100 21.72 2.82 13.42
CA ILE A 100 23.06 3.38 13.18
C ILE A 100 23.26 4.67 13.96
N LYS A 101 22.32 5.62 13.87
CA LYS A 101 22.40 6.91 14.57
C LYS A 101 22.44 6.74 16.09
N ALA A 102 21.66 5.80 16.62
CA ALA A 102 21.67 5.47 18.05
C ALA A 102 23.03 4.92 18.49
N ASN A 103 23.65 4.03 17.70
CA ASN A 103 24.99 3.52 17.97
C ASN A 103 26.05 4.63 17.91
N THR A 104 26.03 5.47 16.87
CA THR A 104 26.96 6.62 16.76
C THR A 104 26.83 7.55 17.96
N LEU A 105 25.60 7.86 18.39
CA LEU A 105 25.35 8.72 19.55
C LEU A 105 25.83 8.08 20.85
N CYS A 106 25.66 6.77 21.01
CA CYS A 106 26.16 6.00 22.15
C CYS A 106 27.70 6.10 22.23
N ILE A 107 28.39 5.84 21.11
CA ILE A 107 29.85 5.97 21.02
C ILE A 107 30.30 7.38 21.41
N ASP A 108 29.66 8.41 20.87
CA ASP A 108 30.01 9.80 21.18
C ASP A 108 29.85 10.11 22.67
N LYS A 109 28.70 9.75 23.26
CA LYS A 109 28.41 10.03 24.68
C LYS A 109 29.25 9.21 25.65
N GLU A 110 29.42 7.92 25.40
CA GLU A 110 30.02 7.00 26.37
C GLU A 110 31.54 6.90 26.22
N LYS A 111 32.06 6.97 24.99
CA LYS A 111 33.49 6.83 24.72
C LYS A 111 34.13 8.19 24.52
N CYS A 112 33.70 8.94 23.51
CA CYS A 112 34.38 10.18 23.11
C CYS A 112 34.31 11.26 24.20
N MET A 113 33.12 11.51 24.77
CA MET A 113 32.95 12.51 25.82
C MET A 113 33.65 12.11 27.13
N SER A 114 33.71 10.81 27.46
CA SER A 114 34.47 10.31 28.61
C SER A 114 35.97 10.55 28.43
N MET A 115 36.52 10.23 27.26
CA MET A 115 37.93 10.49 26.94
C MET A 115 38.27 11.99 26.98
N ARG A 116 37.37 12.86 26.49
CA ARG A 116 37.57 14.32 26.55
C ARG A 116 37.65 14.86 27.97
N LYS A 117 36.88 14.30 28.92
CA LYS A 117 36.93 14.71 30.34
C LYS A 117 38.27 14.38 31.00
N THR A 118 38.91 13.29 30.58
CA THR A 118 40.21 12.85 31.12
C THR A 118 41.41 13.41 30.35
N PHE A 119 41.18 14.09 29.22
CA PHE A 119 42.25 14.69 28.45
C PHE A 119 42.72 15.97 29.14
N PRO A 120 44.03 16.13 29.43
CA PRO A 120 44.54 17.34 30.06
C PRO A 120 44.46 18.49 29.05
N SER A 121 43.42 19.31 29.16
CA SER A 121 43.43 20.65 28.58
C SER A 121 44.37 21.50 29.42
N THR A 122 45.66 21.50 29.08
CA THR A 122 46.57 22.56 29.54
C THR A 122 45.91 23.89 29.17
N PRO A 123 45.51 24.73 30.15
CA PRO A 123 45.21 26.10 29.82
C PRO A 123 46.50 26.64 29.23
N CYS A 124 46.43 27.22 28.03
CA CYS A 124 47.49 28.07 27.54
C CYS A 124 47.46 29.32 28.44
N MET A 125 47.95 29.19 29.69
CA MET A 125 48.35 30.31 30.50
C MET A 125 49.59 30.84 29.80
N GLY A 126 49.34 31.78 28.90
CA GLY A 126 50.38 32.61 28.35
C GLY A 126 51.17 33.18 29.51
N ILE A 127 52.42 32.77 29.62
CA ILE A 127 53.56 33.56 30.03
C ILE A 127 54.75 32.81 29.44
N CYS A 128 55.56 33.52 28.64
CA CYS A 128 57.02 33.46 28.64
C CYS A 128 57.56 34.18 27.38
N PRO A 129 58.74 34.81 27.45
CA PRO A 129 59.09 36.03 28.18
C PRO A 129 59.20 37.26 27.25
#